data_AF-A0A7R7ICB2-F1
#
_entry.id   AF-A0A7R7ICB2-F1
#
_cell.length_a   1.000
_cell.length_b   1.000
_cell.length_c   1.000
_cell.angle_alpha   90.00
_cell.angle_beta   90.00
_cell.angle_gamma   90.00
#
_symmetry.space_group_name_H-M   'P 1'
#
loop_
_entity.id
_entity.type
_entity.pdbx_description
1 polymer ?
#
loop_
_entity_poly.entity_id
_entity_poly.type
_entity_poly.pdbx_seq_one_letter_code
_entity_poly.pdbx_strand_id
1 'polypeptide(L)'
;MFFGNSTDKLIRYMDKKYAEKFEYVSPYGGKLGSKTTKILVKSDKFPEETILVQRTKEKDGDYVYRDNYTAFLLRGELRSLLTDITGYVFESSEYKLFYNVTLNALPENYDNNTSMEEYTSNGNSLIDFTIVLNSNVDESRKEQYVEKLGKELEKNHIVSSFSIYFANDNHTFDMLSYKNINDFLMKSDWYSQRGIFTYSNSYQLLSGEWR
;
A
#
# COMPACT_ATOMS: atom_id res chain seq x y z
N MET A 1 4.66 -29.87 -14.70
CA MET A 1 4.67 -28.51 -15.26
C MET A 1 6.12 -28.06 -15.33
N PHE A 2 6.64 -27.76 -16.53
CA PHE A 2 8.03 -27.27 -16.67
C PHE A 2 8.05 -25.78 -16.33
N PHE A 3 8.48 -25.44 -15.12
CA PHE A 3 8.80 -24.06 -14.79
C PHE A 3 10.06 -23.65 -15.57
N GLY A 4 10.05 -22.47 -16.21
CA GLY A 4 11.29 -21.89 -16.73
C GLY A 4 12.25 -21.65 -15.56
N ASN A 5 13.57 -21.85 -15.79
CA ASN A 5 14.66 -21.68 -14.80
C ASN A 5 14.52 -20.39 -13.94
N SER A 6 13.89 -19.34 -14.49
CA SER A 6 13.59 -18.09 -13.81
C SER A 6 12.59 -18.19 -12.65
N THR A 7 11.52 -18.96 -12.81
CA THR A 7 10.41 -19.06 -11.85
C THR A 7 10.87 -19.82 -10.61
N ASP A 8 11.54 -20.96 -10.80
CA ASP A 8 12.08 -21.74 -9.68
C ASP A 8 13.11 -20.95 -8.85
N LYS A 9 13.87 -20.06 -9.49
CA LYS A 9 14.83 -19.18 -8.79
C LYS A 9 14.12 -18.17 -7.89
N LEU A 10 13.00 -17.61 -8.35
CA LEU A 10 12.19 -16.66 -7.57
C LEU A 10 11.53 -17.35 -6.37
N ILE A 11 10.98 -18.56 -6.56
CA ILE A 11 10.39 -19.33 -5.46
C ILE A 11 11.46 -19.73 -4.44
N ARG A 12 12.61 -20.26 -4.90
CA ARG A 12 13.72 -20.60 -4.00
C ARG A 12 14.27 -19.39 -3.24
N TYR A 13 14.26 -18.22 -3.85
CA TYR A 13 14.60 -16.97 -3.17
C TYR A 13 13.64 -16.70 -2.01
N MET A 14 12.33 -16.75 -2.25
CA MET A 14 11.31 -16.54 -1.21
C MET A 14 11.44 -17.57 -0.09
N ASP A 15 11.54 -18.85 -0.44
CA ASP A 15 11.66 -19.94 0.52
C ASP A 15 12.86 -19.75 1.45
N LYS A 16 14.01 -19.36 0.88
CA LYS A 16 15.24 -19.14 1.63
C LYS A 16 15.17 -17.88 2.49
N LYS A 17 14.66 -16.78 1.93
CA LYS A 17 14.62 -15.47 2.59
C LYS A 17 13.72 -15.47 3.82
N TYR A 18 12.56 -16.13 3.73
CA TYR A 18 11.57 -16.12 4.79
C TYR A 18 11.49 -17.42 5.61
N ALA A 19 12.32 -18.41 5.26
CA ALA A 19 12.36 -19.73 5.90
C ALA A 19 10.99 -20.44 5.95
N GLU A 20 10.20 -20.28 4.89
CA GLU A 20 8.89 -20.92 4.72
C GLU A 20 8.69 -21.40 3.27
N LYS A 21 7.53 -21.96 2.93
CA LYS A 21 7.24 -22.42 1.57
C LYS A 21 6.31 -21.47 0.84
N PHE A 22 6.65 -21.18 -0.41
CA PHE A 22 5.83 -20.40 -1.30
C PHE A 22 5.42 -21.20 -2.54
N GLU A 23 4.16 -21.02 -2.94
CA GLU A 23 3.60 -21.69 -4.11
C GLU A 23 3.43 -20.73 -5.28
N TYR A 24 3.79 -21.19 -6.48
CA TYR A 24 3.56 -20.41 -7.69
C TYR A 24 2.07 -20.24 -7.99
N VAL A 25 1.66 -19.02 -8.33
CA VAL A 25 0.29 -18.72 -8.79
C VAL A 25 0.27 -18.44 -10.29
N SER A 26 0.96 -17.39 -10.73
CA SER A 26 0.86 -16.90 -12.11
C SER A 26 2.04 -15.99 -12.47
N PRO A 27 2.31 -15.69 -13.76
CA PRO A 27 3.16 -14.56 -14.10
C PRO A 27 2.48 -13.24 -13.73
N TYR A 28 3.25 -12.16 -13.54
CA TYR A 28 2.69 -10.83 -13.25
C TYR A 28 3.31 -9.73 -14.12
N GLY A 29 2.56 -9.24 -15.11
CA GLY A 29 3.05 -8.23 -16.03
C GLY A 29 4.32 -8.65 -16.79
N GLY A 30 5.08 -7.67 -17.26
CA GLY A 30 6.26 -7.87 -18.11
C GLY A 30 5.93 -7.83 -19.61
N LYS A 31 6.86 -7.28 -20.40
CA LYS A 31 6.83 -7.32 -21.87
C LYS A 31 7.88 -8.29 -22.39
N LEU A 32 7.65 -8.85 -23.57
CA LEU A 32 8.66 -9.65 -24.26
C LEU A 32 9.97 -8.86 -24.38
N GLY A 33 11.10 -9.45 -23.96
CA GLY A 33 12.41 -8.78 -23.92
C GLY A 33 12.71 -7.97 -22.65
N SER A 34 11.82 -7.98 -21.65
CA SER A 34 12.07 -7.33 -20.36
C SER A 34 13.26 -7.94 -19.62
N LYS A 35 14.07 -7.07 -18.99
CA LYS A 35 15.13 -7.47 -18.04
C LYS A 35 14.56 -7.96 -16.70
N THR A 36 13.28 -7.74 -16.46
CA THR A 36 12.59 -8.09 -15.22
C THR A 36 11.64 -9.25 -15.46
N THR A 37 11.78 -10.30 -14.63
CA THR A 37 10.79 -11.37 -14.49
C THR A 37 10.03 -11.15 -13.19
N LYS A 38 8.70 -11.26 -13.24
CA LYS A 38 7.81 -11.11 -12.10
C LYS A 38 6.81 -12.25 -12.06
N ILE A 39 6.55 -12.78 -10.87
CA ILE A 39 5.53 -13.81 -10.63
C ILE A 39 4.73 -13.44 -9.38
N LEU A 40 3.53 -14.00 -9.28
CA LEU A 40 2.77 -14.05 -8.04
C LEU A 40 3.00 -15.40 -7.36
N VAL A 41 3.17 -15.37 -6.05
CA VAL A 41 3.26 -16.54 -5.19
C VAL A 41 2.25 -16.46 -4.04
N LYS A 42 1.96 -17.60 -3.42
CA LYS A 42 1.13 -17.73 -2.21
C LYS A 42 1.97 -18.18 -1.03
N SER A 43 1.53 -17.79 0.17
CA SER A 43 2.05 -18.23 1.46
C SER A 43 0.90 -18.78 2.30
N ASP A 44 1.16 -19.83 3.07
CA ASP A 44 0.18 -20.40 4.01
C ASP A 44 -0.22 -19.41 5.10
N LYS A 45 0.64 -18.45 5.45
CA LYS A 45 0.32 -17.40 6.45
C LYS A 45 -0.75 -16.43 5.94
N PHE A 46 -0.85 -16.24 4.63
CA PHE A 46 -1.78 -15.31 4.00
C PHE A 46 -2.46 -15.96 2.78
N PRO A 47 -3.35 -16.94 3.00
CA PRO A 47 -3.87 -17.83 1.93
C PRO A 47 -4.74 -17.11 0.87
N GLU A 48 -5.37 -16.01 1.28
CA GLU A 48 -6.22 -15.16 0.44
C GLU A 48 -5.42 -14.08 -0.33
N GLU A 49 -4.12 -13.95 -0.05
CA GLU A 49 -3.28 -12.92 -0.65
C GLU A 49 -2.42 -13.48 -1.78
N THR A 50 -1.97 -12.58 -2.66
CA THR A 50 -0.93 -12.91 -3.63
C THR A 50 0.25 -11.98 -3.45
N ILE A 51 1.44 -12.57 -3.45
CA ILE A 51 2.69 -11.90 -3.11
C ILE A 51 3.46 -11.74 -4.40
N LEU A 52 3.88 -10.52 -4.69
CA LEU A 52 4.72 -10.22 -5.83
C LEU A 52 6.16 -10.54 -5.47
N VAL A 53 6.81 -11.34 -6.32
CA VAL A 53 8.28 -11.49 -6.31
C VAL A 53 8.80 -11.24 -7.71
N GLN A 54 9.91 -10.53 -7.79
CA GLN A 54 10.57 -10.18 -9.04
C GLN A 54 12.08 -10.34 -8.97
N ARG A 55 12.68 -10.51 -10.14
CA ARG A 55 14.11 -10.34 -10.34
C ARG A 55 14.36 -9.45 -11.52
N THR A 56 15.34 -8.57 -11.41
CA THR A 56 15.76 -7.66 -12.47
C THR A 56 17.23 -7.91 -12.79
N LYS A 57 17.55 -8.06 -14.08
CA LYS A 57 18.93 -8.16 -14.54
C LYS A 57 19.57 -6.77 -14.58
N GLU A 58 20.62 -6.59 -13.80
CA GLU A 58 21.40 -5.36 -13.72
C GLU A 58 22.37 -5.22 -14.92
N LYS A 59 23.06 -4.07 -15.00
CA LYS A 59 23.97 -3.75 -16.12
C LYS A 59 25.22 -4.65 -16.17
N ASP A 60 25.72 -5.06 -15.01
CA ASP A 60 26.85 -5.98 -14.81
C ASP A 60 26.50 -7.43 -15.17
N GLY A 61 25.22 -7.75 -15.29
CA GLY A 61 24.71 -9.08 -15.60
C GLY A 61 24.19 -9.85 -14.39
N ASP A 62 24.34 -9.31 -13.19
CA ASP A 62 23.79 -9.87 -11.95
C ASP A 62 22.27 -9.67 -11.88
N TYR A 63 21.65 -10.37 -10.93
CA TYR A 63 20.21 -10.30 -10.71
C TYR A 63 19.91 -9.80 -9.30
N VAL A 64 19.14 -8.74 -9.21
CA VAL A 64 18.56 -8.23 -7.96
C VAL A 64 17.17 -8.85 -7.78
N TYR A 65 16.92 -9.40 -6.60
CA TYR A 65 15.65 -10.03 -6.23
C TYR A 65 14.91 -9.16 -5.22
N ARG A 66 13.60 -8.98 -5.44
CA ARG A 66 12.75 -8.16 -4.57
C ARG A 66 11.35 -8.75 -4.49
N ASP A 67 10.68 -8.50 -3.38
CA ASP A 67 9.33 -8.97 -3.13
C ASP A 67 8.56 -7.96 -2.28
N ASN A 68 7.28 -8.20 -2.03
CA ASN A 68 6.45 -7.34 -1.18
C ASN A 68 5.96 -8.04 0.10
N TYR A 69 6.59 -9.14 0.50
CA TYR A 69 6.09 -9.99 1.57
C TYR A 69 6.16 -9.34 2.96
N THR A 70 7.24 -8.59 3.24
CA THR A 70 7.36 -7.80 4.48
C THR A 70 6.17 -6.86 4.70
N ALA A 71 5.58 -6.29 3.63
CA ALA A 71 4.38 -5.46 3.77
C ALA A 71 3.16 -6.24 4.29
N PHE A 72 3.04 -7.53 3.97
CA PHE A 72 1.99 -8.39 4.53
C PHE A 72 2.26 -8.75 6.00
N LEU A 73 3.52 -8.99 6.36
CA LEU A 73 3.92 -9.25 7.74
C LEU A 73 3.58 -8.06 8.65
N LEU A 74 3.84 -6.84 8.17
CA LEU A 74 3.63 -5.59 8.91
C LEU A 74 2.23 -4.98 8.75
N ARG A 75 1.39 -5.54 7.87
CA ARG A 75 0.07 -4.99 7.52
C ARG A 75 -0.83 -4.73 8.73
N GLY A 76 -0.87 -5.68 9.66
CA GLY A 76 -1.74 -5.60 10.83
C GLY A 76 -1.35 -4.42 11.74
N GLU A 77 -0.06 -4.28 12.01
CA GLU A 77 0.49 -3.22 12.86
C GLU A 77 0.32 -1.84 12.21
N LEU A 78 0.65 -1.71 10.92
CA LEU A 78 0.43 -0.46 10.19
C LEU A 78 -1.05 -0.06 10.15
N ARG A 79 -1.96 -1.01 9.93
CA ARG A 79 -3.40 -0.73 9.92
C ARG A 79 -3.88 -0.21 11.27
N SER A 80 -3.38 -0.77 12.38
CA SER A 80 -3.71 -0.28 13.72
C SER A 80 -3.23 1.16 13.89
N LEU A 81 -1.97 1.43 13.56
CA LEU A 81 -1.38 2.77 13.65
C LEU A 81 -2.13 3.81 12.82
N LEU A 82 -2.47 3.50 11.57
CA LEU A 82 -3.27 4.39 10.71
C LEU A 82 -4.69 4.59 11.26
N THR A 83 -5.28 3.57 11.89
CA THR A 83 -6.60 3.69 12.51
C THR A 83 -6.56 4.64 13.70
N ASP A 84 -5.53 4.56 14.54
CA ASP A 84 -5.36 5.44 15.69
C ASP A 84 -5.12 6.90 15.25
N ILE A 85 -4.24 7.10 14.26
CA ILE A 85 -3.97 8.42 13.67
C ILE A 85 -5.25 9.03 13.09
N THR A 86 -5.99 8.26 12.27
CA THR A 86 -7.22 8.77 11.65
C THR A 86 -8.30 9.04 12.68
N GLY A 87 -8.43 8.21 13.73
CA GLY A 87 -9.36 8.46 14.83
C GLY A 87 -9.04 9.75 15.58
N TYR A 88 -7.76 10.04 15.79
CA TYR A 88 -7.34 11.32 16.37
C TYR A 88 -7.59 12.50 15.44
N VAL A 89 -7.34 12.36 14.13
CA VAL A 89 -7.51 13.44 13.15
C VAL A 89 -8.97 13.82 12.97
N PHE A 90 -9.84 12.82 12.77
CA PHE A 90 -11.25 13.01 12.42
C PHE A 90 -12.18 12.99 13.63
N GLU A 91 -11.68 12.61 14.81
CA GLU A 91 -12.39 12.69 16.10
C GLU A 91 -13.75 12.00 16.04
N SER A 92 -14.84 12.74 16.29
CA SER A 92 -16.22 12.24 16.26
C SER A 92 -16.83 12.19 14.84
N SER A 93 -16.07 12.54 13.80
CA SER A 93 -16.56 12.47 12.43
C SER A 93 -16.72 11.03 11.99
N GLU A 94 -17.70 10.78 11.14
CA GLU A 94 -17.91 9.45 10.59
C GLU A 94 -16.99 9.23 9.37
N TYR A 95 -16.10 8.24 9.46
CA TYR A 95 -15.10 7.95 8.42
C TYR A 95 -14.87 6.45 8.24
N LYS A 96 -14.32 6.08 7.08
CA LYS A 96 -13.82 4.74 6.76
C LYS A 96 -12.40 4.84 6.24
N LEU A 97 -11.50 4.04 6.84
CA LEU A 97 -10.11 3.91 6.43
C LEU A 97 -9.92 2.63 5.61
N PHE A 98 -9.25 2.76 4.46
CA PHE A 98 -8.88 1.67 3.57
C PHE A 98 -7.36 1.68 3.34
N TYR A 99 -6.71 0.59 3.72
CA TYR A 99 -5.29 0.36 3.47
C TYR A 99 -5.11 -1.07 2.96
N ASN A 100 -4.44 -1.21 1.82
CA ASN A 100 -4.10 -2.50 1.21
C ASN A 100 -2.62 -2.50 0.84
N VAL A 101 -2.00 -3.68 0.92
CA VAL A 101 -0.63 -3.87 0.43
C VAL A 101 -0.62 -3.75 -1.09
N THR A 102 0.24 -2.88 -1.61
CA THR A 102 0.36 -2.69 -3.05
C THR A 102 1.17 -3.83 -3.69
N LEU A 103 0.87 -4.17 -4.95
CA LEU A 103 1.64 -5.13 -5.74
C LEU A 103 2.92 -4.48 -6.30
N ASN A 104 3.75 -3.95 -5.40
CA ASN A 104 5.04 -3.34 -5.71
C ASN A 104 6.13 -4.00 -4.87
N ALA A 105 7.24 -4.36 -5.53
CA ALA A 105 8.36 -4.98 -4.84
C ALA A 105 9.11 -3.92 -4.00
N LEU A 106 9.36 -4.26 -2.75
CA LEU A 106 10.04 -3.44 -1.75
C LEU A 106 11.56 -3.45 -1.98
N PRO A 107 12.33 -2.60 -1.27
CA PRO A 107 13.78 -2.69 -1.23
C PRO A 107 14.27 -4.12 -0.90
N GLU A 108 15.41 -4.50 -1.47
CA GLU A 108 15.95 -5.86 -1.36
C GLU A 108 16.27 -6.25 0.09
N ASN A 109 16.67 -5.29 0.91
CA ASN A 109 17.05 -5.48 2.31
C ASN A 109 15.89 -5.75 3.26
N TYR A 110 14.63 -5.62 2.81
CA TYR A 110 13.49 -5.89 3.68
C TYR A 110 13.26 -7.39 3.83
N ASP A 111 13.09 -7.88 5.05
CA ASP A 111 12.88 -9.29 5.37
C ASP A 111 11.98 -9.47 6.61
N ASN A 112 12.09 -10.63 7.29
CA ASN A 112 11.33 -10.94 8.52
C ASN A 112 11.71 -10.07 9.73
N ASN A 113 12.88 -9.42 9.70
CA ASN A 113 13.42 -8.64 10.81
C ASN A 113 13.24 -7.13 10.61
N THR A 114 12.73 -6.71 9.44
CA THR A 114 12.41 -5.30 9.18
C THR A 114 11.41 -4.80 10.21
N SER A 115 11.78 -3.75 10.93
CA SER A 115 10.91 -3.13 11.93
C SER A 115 9.84 -2.26 11.26
N MET A 116 8.78 -1.95 12.02
CA MET A 116 7.79 -0.97 11.58
C MET A 116 8.41 0.39 11.26
N GLU A 117 9.34 0.88 12.08
CA GLU A 117 9.99 2.17 11.88
C GLU A 117 10.83 2.19 10.59
N GLU A 118 11.59 1.12 10.31
CA GLU A 118 12.33 0.98 9.05
C GLU A 118 11.37 0.97 7.86
N TYR A 119 10.25 0.25 7.99
CA TYR A 119 9.24 0.16 6.95
C TYR A 119 8.54 1.50 6.69
N THR A 120 8.08 2.22 7.72
CA THR A 120 7.27 3.43 7.55
C THR A 120 8.11 4.66 7.18
N SER A 121 9.36 4.75 7.61
CA SER A 121 10.21 5.92 7.37
C SER A 121 10.82 5.97 5.96
N ASN A 122 10.67 4.91 5.17
CA ASN A 122 11.24 4.81 3.83
C ASN A 122 10.16 4.95 2.75
N GLY A 123 10.26 6.00 1.91
CA GLY A 123 9.31 6.22 0.82
C GLY A 123 9.25 5.11 -0.24
N ASN A 124 10.24 4.21 -0.29
CA ASN A 124 10.19 3.04 -1.16
C ASN A 124 9.23 1.93 -0.66
N SER A 125 8.68 2.07 0.54
CA SER A 125 7.65 1.18 1.07
C SER A 125 6.28 1.40 0.42
N LEU A 126 6.08 2.56 -0.25
CA LEU A 126 4.88 2.89 -1.02
C LEU A 126 3.59 2.67 -0.24
N ILE A 127 3.56 3.15 1.01
CA ILE A 127 2.36 3.13 1.84
C ILE A 127 1.33 4.07 1.22
N ASP A 128 0.17 3.52 0.84
CA ASP A 128 -0.94 4.26 0.27
C ASP A 128 -2.24 3.85 0.97
N PHE A 129 -3.00 4.83 1.45
CA PHE A 129 -4.27 4.60 2.12
C PHE A 129 -5.30 5.66 1.74
N THR A 130 -6.56 5.24 1.76
CA THR A 130 -7.71 6.11 1.45
C THR A 130 -8.56 6.28 2.70
N ILE A 131 -8.95 7.52 2.95
CA ILE A 131 -9.96 7.88 3.94
C ILE A 131 -11.18 8.37 3.18
N VAL A 132 -12.36 7.86 3.54
CA VAL A 132 -13.64 8.40 3.08
C VAL A 132 -14.38 8.94 4.28
N LEU A 133 -14.80 10.20 4.21
CA LEU A 133 -15.65 10.88 5.19
C LEU A 133 -17.10 10.82 4.71
N ASN A 134 -18.03 10.68 5.66
CA ASN A 134 -19.45 10.74 5.36
C ASN A 134 -19.83 12.16 4.86
N SER A 135 -20.84 12.25 4.00
CA SER A 135 -21.54 13.45 3.55
C SER A 135 -21.97 14.44 4.64
N ASN A 136 -22.10 14.01 5.89
CA ASN A 136 -22.43 14.88 7.03
C ASN A 136 -21.23 15.63 7.62
N VAL A 137 -20.00 15.29 7.21
CA VAL A 137 -18.77 15.93 7.69
C VAL A 137 -18.55 17.27 6.99
N ASP A 138 -18.23 18.30 7.76
CA ASP A 138 -17.98 19.65 7.24
C ASP A 138 -16.74 19.71 6.33
N GLU A 139 -16.99 19.82 5.02
CA GLU A 139 -15.97 19.96 3.97
C GLU A 139 -15.12 21.23 4.09
N SER A 140 -15.61 22.28 4.75
CA SER A 140 -14.84 23.52 4.92
C SER A 140 -13.57 23.33 5.76
N ARG A 141 -13.53 22.25 6.55
CA ARG A 141 -12.38 21.85 7.39
C ARG A 141 -11.34 21.01 6.66
N LYS A 142 -11.51 20.73 5.37
CA LYS A 142 -10.66 19.80 4.62
C LYS A 142 -9.15 20.09 4.71
N GLU A 143 -8.77 21.37 4.68
CA GLU A 143 -7.35 21.76 4.83
C GLU A 143 -6.83 21.50 6.25
N GLN A 144 -7.67 21.68 7.28
CA GLN A 144 -7.30 21.36 8.67
C GLN A 144 -7.08 19.86 8.84
N TYR A 145 -7.89 19.01 8.18
CA TYR A 145 -7.71 17.56 8.22
C TYR A 145 -6.38 17.15 7.60
N VAL A 146 -6.03 17.72 6.45
CA VAL A 146 -4.75 17.43 5.78
C VAL A 146 -3.57 17.88 6.65
N GLU A 147 -3.64 19.08 7.22
CA GLU A 147 -2.58 19.59 8.09
C GLU A 147 -2.39 18.72 9.35
N LYS A 148 -3.50 18.36 10.02
CA LYS A 148 -3.47 17.54 11.24
C LYS A 148 -2.98 16.12 10.94
N LEU A 149 -3.45 15.52 9.85
CA LEU A 149 -2.99 14.20 9.40
C LEU A 149 -1.49 14.24 9.06
N GLY A 150 -1.05 15.25 8.32
CA GLY A 150 0.36 15.47 7.99
C GLY A 150 1.26 15.51 9.22
N LYS A 151 0.87 16.28 10.24
CA LYS A 151 1.60 16.38 11.51
C LYS A 151 1.69 15.05 12.26
N GLU A 152 0.61 14.26 12.29
CA GLU A 152 0.65 12.95 12.94
C GLU A 152 1.45 11.92 12.13
N LEU A 153 1.40 11.96 10.79
CA LEU A 153 2.24 11.10 9.95
C LEU A 153 3.73 11.42 10.15
N GLU A 154 4.10 12.70 10.18
CA GLU A 154 5.46 13.15 10.48
C GLU A 154 5.94 12.69 11.86
N LYS A 155 5.14 12.94 12.90
CA LYS A 155 5.44 12.53 14.28
C LYS A 155 5.66 11.02 14.43
N ASN A 156 4.94 10.22 13.65
CA ASN A 156 5.06 8.76 13.64
C ASN A 156 6.05 8.24 12.58
N HIS A 157 6.80 9.12 11.90
CA HIS A 157 7.77 8.77 10.87
C HIS A 157 7.17 7.89 9.76
N ILE A 158 6.00 8.29 9.24
CA ILE A 158 5.29 7.59 8.17
C ILE A 158 5.40 8.38 6.88
N VAL A 159 6.17 7.85 5.94
CA VAL A 159 6.25 8.31 4.55
C VAL A 159 5.17 7.58 3.74
N SER A 160 4.17 8.32 3.29
CA SER A 160 3.02 7.75 2.59
C SER A 160 2.41 8.68 1.55
N SER A 161 1.68 8.10 0.62
CA SER A 161 0.61 8.77 -0.11
C SER A 161 -0.72 8.52 0.58
N PHE A 162 -1.64 9.45 0.49
CA PHE A 162 -3.00 9.22 0.95
C PHE A 162 -4.01 10.03 0.17
N SER A 163 -5.25 9.56 0.19
CA SER A 163 -6.37 10.27 -0.40
C SER A 163 -7.50 10.47 0.61
N ILE A 164 -8.15 11.63 0.56
CA ILE A 164 -9.33 11.95 1.37
C ILE A 164 -10.49 12.23 0.43
N TYR A 165 -11.61 11.57 0.67
CA TYR A 165 -12.84 11.73 -0.10
C TYR A 165 -13.98 12.14 0.83
N PHE A 166 -14.89 12.96 0.34
CA PHE A 166 -16.17 13.23 0.99
C PHE A 166 -17.26 12.56 0.17
N ALA A 167 -17.92 11.54 0.75
CA ALA A 167 -19.00 10.84 0.07
C ALA A 167 -20.18 11.79 -0.20
N ASN A 168 -20.87 11.62 -1.34
CA ASN A 168 -21.99 12.49 -1.70
C ASN A 168 -23.23 12.30 -0.80
N ASP A 169 -23.39 11.11 -0.23
CA ASP A 169 -24.53 10.77 0.61
C ASP A 169 -24.22 9.58 1.55
N ASN A 170 -25.06 9.41 2.58
CA ASN A 170 -24.95 8.32 3.56
C ASN A 170 -25.03 6.93 2.92
N HIS A 171 -25.87 6.73 1.91
CA HIS A 171 -26.07 5.41 1.31
C HIS A 171 -24.80 4.95 0.57
N THR A 172 -24.20 5.85 -0.21
CA THR A 172 -22.91 5.65 -0.87
C THR A 172 -21.84 5.34 0.18
N PHE A 173 -21.77 6.13 1.26
CA PHE A 173 -20.83 5.90 2.36
C PHE A 173 -21.02 4.52 3.01
N ASP A 174 -22.24 4.14 3.38
CA ASP A 174 -22.58 2.91 4.08
C ASP A 174 -22.20 1.66 3.28
N MET A 175 -22.41 1.69 1.96
CA MET A 175 -22.06 0.58 1.06
C MET A 175 -20.55 0.37 0.89
N LEU A 176 -19.70 1.32 1.29
CA LEU A 176 -18.26 1.19 1.11
C LEU A 176 -17.65 0.06 1.93
N SER A 177 -16.80 -0.71 1.28
CA SER A 177 -16.06 -1.83 1.81
C SER A 177 -14.73 -2.00 1.06
N TYR A 178 -13.85 -2.83 1.59
CA TYR A 178 -12.60 -3.20 0.91
C TYR A 178 -12.81 -3.84 -0.48
N LYS A 179 -14.02 -4.38 -0.77
CA LYS A 179 -14.33 -5.04 -2.04
C LYS A 179 -14.66 -4.06 -3.16
N ASN A 180 -15.19 -2.88 -2.84
CA ASN A 180 -15.70 -1.92 -3.83
C ASN A 180 -15.02 -0.55 -3.75
N ILE A 181 -14.03 -0.36 -2.87
CA ILE A 181 -13.33 0.92 -2.74
C ILE A 181 -12.72 1.36 -4.07
N ASN A 182 -12.06 0.47 -4.82
CA ASN A 182 -11.47 0.81 -6.12
C ASN A 182 -12.52 1.31 -7.13
N ASP A 183 -13.70 0.70 -7.15
CA ASP A 183 -14.81 1.14 -8.00
C ASP A 183 -15.31 2.53 -7.57
N PHE A 184 -15.38 2.79 -6.26
CA PHE A 184 -15.72 4.12 -5.72
C PHE A 184 -14.70 5.18 -6.16
N LEU A 185 -13.39 4.90 -6.10
CA LEU A 185 -12.35 5.87 -6.47
C LEU A 185 -12.43 6.30 -7.95
N MET A 186 -13.06 5.49 -8.80
CA MET A 186 -13.24 5.75 -10.24
C MET A 186 -14.53 6.49 -10.58
N LYS A 187 -15.50 6.57 -9.66
CA LYS A 187 -16.81 7.16 -9.88
C LYS A 187 -16.91 8.56 -9.30
N SER A 188 -16.65 9.57 -10.13
CA SER A 188 -16.65 10.98 -9.70
C SER A 188 -18.01 11.49 -9.22
N ASP A 189 -19.10 10.78 -9.50
CA ASP A 189 -20.45 11.07 -9.03
C ASP A 189 -20.76 10.52 -7.63
N TRP A 190 -19.81 9.82 -6.99
CA TRP A 190 -19.99 9.22 -5.66
C TRP A 190 -19.36 10.03 -4.52
N TYR A 191 -18.61 11.08 -4.85
CA TYR A 191 -18.01 11.98 -3.90
C TYR A 191 -18.09 13.44 -4.38
N SER A 192 -18.13 14.37 -3.44
CA SER A 192 -18.25 15.82 -3.69
C SER A 192 -16.89 16.49 -3.82
N GLN A 193 -15.89 15.93 -3.12
CA GLN A 193 -14.52 16.41 -3.05
C GLN A 193 -13.57 15.23 -2.96
N ARG A 194 -12.41 15.36 -3.60
CA ARG A 194 -11.28 14.46 -3.41
C ARG A 194 -9.98 15.23 -3.29
N GLY A 195 -9.20 14.93 -2.26
CA GLY A 195 -7.81 15.35 -2.12
C GLY A 195 -6.88 14.16 -2.27
N ILE A 196 -5.81 14.30 -3.05
CA ILE A 196 -4.74 13.30 -3.17
C ILE A 196 -3.43 13.95 -2.76
N PHE A 197 -2.72 13.33 -1.82
CA PHE A 197 -1.55 13.89 -1.15
C PHE A 197 -0.40 12.89 -1.15
N THR A 198 0.83 13.39 -1.23
CA THR A 198 2.04 12.57 -1.11
C THR A 198 3.08 13.28 -0.27
N TYR A 199 3.62 12.57 0.71
CA TYR A 199 4.69 13.07 1.58
C TYR A 199 6.06 12.55 1.13
N SER A 200 7.08 13.39 1.24
CA SER A 200 8.48 13.03 0.98
C SER A 200 9.08 12.23 2.13
N ASN A 201 10.28 11.70 1.89
CA ASN A 201 11.17 11.19 2.94
C ASN A 201 11.57 12.26 3.98
N SER A 202 11.36 13.55 3.70
CA SER A 202 11.55 14.65 4.65
C SER A 202 10.25 15.05 5.37
N TYR A 203 9.19 14.24 5.26
CA TYR A 203 7.86 14.48 5.83
C TYR A 203 7.21 15.78 5.40
N GLN A 204 7.59 16.26 4.21
CA GLN A 204 7.00 17.45 3.60
C GLN A 204 5.99 17.02 2.53
N LEU A 205 4.88 17.75 2.44
CA LEU A 205 3.92 17.55 1.38
C LEU A 205 4.58 17.87 0.02
N LEU A 206 4.79 16.85 -0.81
CA LEU A 206 5.39 16.97 -2.15
C LEU A 206 4.37 17.43 -3.17
N SER A 207 3.15 16.90 -3.08
CA SER A 207 2.04 17.21 -3.95
C SER A 207 0.75 17.02 -3.19
N GLY A 208 -0.22 17.89 -3.48
CA GLY A 208 -1.52 17.91 -2.85
C GLY A 208 -2.46 18.78 -3.66
N GLU A 209 -3.56 18.21 -4.14
CA GLU A 209 -4.61 19.00 -4.77
C GLU A 209 -5.98 18.45 -4.40
N TRP A 210 -6.89 19.37 -4.08
CA TRP A 210 -8.32 19.10 -4.00
C TRP A 210 -8.93 19.24 -5.39
N ARG A 211 -9.83 18.32 -5.75
CA ARG A 211 -10.60 18.32 -6.99
C ARG A 211 -12.05 17.96 -6.72
#